data_AF-A0A7I7ZN45-F1
#
_entry.id   AF-A0A7I7ZN45-F1
#
_cell.length_a   1.000
_cell.length_b   1.000
_cell.length_c   1.000
_cell.angle_alpha   90.00
_cell.angle_beta   90.00
_cell.angle_gamma   90.00
#
_symmetry.space_group_name_H-M   'P 1'
#
loop_
_entity.id
_entity.type
_entity.pdbx_description
1 polymer ?
#
loop_
_entity_poly.entity_id
_entity_poly.type
_entity_poly.pdbx_seq_one_letter_code
_entity_poly.pdbx_strand_id
1 'polypeptide(L)' 'MPSKIKLGGAQMKTGIESLRAAIGQIDTTAVAEPAFRLVVTGTGPILTADDGTVTSPLGALAP' A
#
# COMPACT_ATOMS: atom_id res chain seq x y z
N MET A 1 -9.61 9.57 -1.71
CA MET A 1 -8.22 10.08 -1.52
C MET A 1 -7.28 8.87 -1.50
N PRO A 2 -6.08 8.91 -2.10
CA PRO A 2 -5.16 7.77 -2.06
C PRO A 2 -4.49 7.62 -0.70
N SER A 3 -4.43 6.38 -0.19
CA SER A 3 -3.78 6.01 1.08
C SER A 3 -2.35 5.49 0.82
N LYS A 4 -1.34 5.99 1.54
CA LYS A 4 0.08 5.59 1.39
C LYS A 4 0.74 5.33 2.75
N ILE A 5 1.44 4.20 2.89
CA ILE A 5 2.21 3.82 4.10
C ILE A 5 3.67 3.51 3.71
N LYS A 6 4.67 3.91 4.53
CA LYS A 6 6.12 3.71 4.31
C LYS A 6 6.69 2.68 5.29
N LEU A 7 7.34 1.62 4.81
CA LEU A 7 7.94 0.57 5.65
C LEU A 7 9.32 0.07 5.15
N GLY A 8 10.15 -0.49 6.03
CA GLY A 8 11.43 -1.12 5.67
C GLY A 8 11.24 -2.49 4.98
N GLY A 9 12.24 -2.99 4.24
CA GLY A 9 12.11 -4.20 3.40
C GLY A 9 11.67 -5.48 4.13
N ALA A 10 12.08 -5.69 5.39
CA ALA A 10 11.63 -6.82 6.22
C ALA A 10 10.16 -6.71 6.68
N GLN A 11 9.52 -5.56 6.47
CA GLN A 11 8.18 -5.22 6.97
C GLN A 11 7.13 -5.16 5.85
N MET A 12 7.46 -5.64 4.65
CA MET A 12 6.56 -5.54 3.48
C MET A 12 5.21 -6.24 3.72
N LYS A 13 5.23 -7.44 4.29
CA LYS A 13 4.01 -8.19 4.65
C LYS A 13 3.20 -7.44 5.71
N THR A 14 3.86 -6.98 6.77
CA THR A 14 3.24 -6.14 7.82
C THR A 14 2.62 -4.87 7.25
N GLY A 15 3.22 -4.31 6.19
CA GLY A 15 2.69 -3.14 5.50
C GLY A 15 1.43 -3.38 4.71
N ILE A 16 1.39 -4.49 3.99
CA ILE A 16 0.18 -4.91 3.29
C ILE A 16 -0.93 -5.17 4.30
N GLU A 17 -0.64 -5.88 5.39
CA GLU A 17 -1.61 -6.15 6.46
C GLU A 17 -2.11 -4.86 7.13
N SER A 18 -1.21 -3.92 7.43
CA SER A 18 -1.57 -2.62 8.03
C SER A 18 -2.42 -1.77 7.07
N LEU A 19 -2.09 -1.78 5.78
CA LEU A 19 -2.89 -1.07 4.77
C LEU A 19 -4.28 -1.68 4.64
N ARG A 20 -4.39 -3.02 4.64
CA ARG A 20 -5.69 -3.72 4.63
C ARG A 20 -6.53 -3.36 5.85
N ALA A 21 -5.94 -3.35 7.04
CA ALA A 21 -6.62 -2.96 8.27
C ALA A 21 -7.11 -1.50 8.20
N ALA A 22 -6.30 -0.58 7.67
CA ALA A 22 -6.68 0.81 7.51
C ALA A 22 -7.81 1.00 6.49
N ILE A 23 -7.79 0.29 5.36
CA ILE A 23 -8.87 0.33 4.36
C ILE A 23 -10.17 -0.22 4.95
N GLY A 24 -10.10 -1.30 5.75
CA GLY A 24 -11.27 -1.87 6.42
C GLY A 24 -11.96 -0.93 7.42
N GLN A 25 -11.33 0.20 7.79
CA GLN A 25 -11.94 1.24 8.62
C GLN A 25 -12.63 2.34 7.80
N ILE A 26 -12.46 2.35 6.47
CA ILE A 26 -13.06 3.35 5.59
C ILE A 26 -14.51 2.93 5.30
N ASP A 27 -15.45 3.84 5.49
CA ASP A 27 -16.83 3.64 4.99
C ASP A 27 -16.86 3.81 3.47
N THR A 28 -16.65 2.70 2.76
CA THR A 28 -16.60 2.71 1.29
C THR A 28 -17.98 2.86 0.65
N THR A 29 -19.07 2.84 1.43
CA THR A 29 -20.41 3.22 0.92
C THR A 29 -20.52 4.73 0.76
N ALA A 30 -19.81 5.50 1.58
CA ALA A 30 -19.78 6.96 1.52
C ALA A 30 -18.72 7.50 0.55
N VAL A 31 -17.57 6.82 0.39
CA VAL A 31 -16.42 7.36 -0.37
C VAL A 31 -15.88 6.48 -1.50
N ALA A 32 -16.56 5.37 -1.80
CA ALA A 32 -16.14 4.34 -2.75
C ALA A 32 -14.83 3.61 -2.35
N GLU A 33 -14.64 2.41 -2.92
CA GLU A 33 -13.40 1.64 -2.73
C GLU A 33 -12.17 2.39 -3.26
N PRO A 34 -10.99 2.22 -2.64
CA PRO A 34 -9.76 2.80 -3.16
C PRO A 34 -9.44 2.27 -4.57
N ALA A 35 -9.32 3.17 -5.53
CA ALA A 35 -8.94 2.83 -6.91
C ALA A 35 -7.51 2.24 -7.02
N PHE A 36 -6.66 2.47 -6.02
CA PHE A 36 -5.29 1.99 -5.98
C PHE A 36 -4.80 1.84 -4.53
N ARG A 37 -3.95 0.83 -4.29
CA ARG A 37 -3.38 0.50 -2.97
C ARG A 37 -1.87 0.38 -3.09
N LEU A 38 -1.12 1.19 -2.32
CA LEU A 38 0.34 1.27 -2.42
C LEU A 38 1.00 1.20 -1.04
N VAL A 39 1.91 0.25 -0.89
CA VAL A 39 2.89 0.22 0.21
C VAL A 39 4.23 0.69 -0.34
N VAL A 40 4.74 1.80 0.19
CA VAL A 40 6.03 2.34 -0.22
C VAL A 40 7.13 1.75 0.68
N THR A 41 8.18 1.21 0.08
CA THR A 41 9.29 0.62 0.84
C THR A 41 10.53 1.52 0.85
N GLY A 42 11.42 1.30 1.81
CA GLY A 42 12.77 1.90 1.86
C GLY A 42 13.59 1.54 0.63
N THR A 43 14.06 0.31 0.62
CA THR A 43 14.71 -0.40 -0.48
C THR A 43 14.00 -1.76 -0.55
N GLY A 44 13.40 -2.08 -1.70
CA GLY A 44 12.57 -3.26 -1.85
C GLY A 44 12.09 -3.38 -3.29
N PRO A 45 11.67 -4.58 -3.70
CA PRO A 45 11.19 -4.80 -5.06
C PRO A 45 9.85 -4.08 -5.30
N ILE A 46 9.54 -3.89 -6.58
CA ILE A 46 8.17 -3.62 -7.01
C ILE A 46 7.47 -4.97 -7.13
N LEU A 47 6.38 -5.18 -6.39
CA LEU A 47 5.57 -6.39 -6.44
C LEU A 47 4.09 -6.05 -6.41
N THR A 48 3.26 -6.99 -6.84
CA THR A 48 1.80 -6.94 -6.69
C THR A 48 1.36 -8.12 -5.83
N ALA A 49 0.67 -7.86 -4.73
CA ALA A 49 0.08 -8.88 -3.88
C ALA A 49 -1.24 -9.40 -4.48
N ASP A 50 -1.73 -10.54 -3.98
CA ASP A 50 -2.95 -11.20 -4.49
C ASP A 50 -4.20 -10.32 -4.42
N ASP A 51 -4.25 -9.37 -3.49
CA ASP A 51 -5.36 -8.41 -3.34
C ASP A 51 -5.18 -7.13 -4.19
N GLY A 52 -4.22 -7.15 -5.12
CA GLY A 52 -3.90 -6.03 -6.00
C GLY A 52 -3.06 -4.92 -5.35
N THR A 53 -2.65 -5.08 -4.09
CA THR A 53 -1.77 -4.09 -3.42
C THR A 53 -0.39 -4.08 -4.07
N VAL A 54 0.06 -2.91 -4.53
CA VAL A 54 1.39 -2.74 -5.09
C VAL A 54 2.37 -2.36 -3.98
N THR A 55 3.56 -2.95 -4.00
CA THR A 55 4.70 -2.46 -3.25
C THR A 55 5.66 -1.76 -4.19
N SER A 56 6.30 -0.68 -3.75
CA SER A 56 7.28 0.04 -4.57
C SER A 56 8.32 0.74 -3.70
N PRO A 57 9.63 0.67 -4.02
CA PRO A 57 10.63 1.45 -3.32
C PRO A 57 10.42 2.93 -3.57
N LEU A 58 10.74 3.77 -2.59
CA LEU A 58 10.56 5.22 -2.72
C LEU A 58 11.29 5.81 -3.94
N GLY A 59 12.45 5.27 -4.31
CA GLY A 59 13.19 5.70 -5.49
C GLY A 59 12.49 5.43 -6.82
N ALA A 60 11.55 4.47 -6.86
CA ALA A 60 10.75 4.19 -8.06
C ALA A 60 9.51 5.09 -8.19
N LEU A 61 9.28 6.01 -7.24
CA LEU A 61 8.23 7.04 -7.31
C LEU A 61 8.80 8.41 -7.74
N ALA A 62 10.05 8.45 -8.20
CA ALA A 62 10.63 9.66 -8.77
C ALA A 62 9.83 10.12 -10.01
N PRO A 63 9.74 11.43 -10.27
CA PRO A 63 9.13 11.97 -11.49
C PRO A 63 9.76 11.45 -12.78
#